data_AF-A0A543FG54-F1
#
_entry.id   AF-A0A543FG54-F1
#
_cell.length_a   1.000
_cell.length_b   1.000
_cell.length_c   1.000
_cell.angle_alpha   90.00
_cell.angle_beta   90.00
_cell.angle_gamma   90.00
#
_symmetry.space_group_name_H-M   'P 1'
#
loop_
_entity.id
_entity.type
_entity.pdbx_description
1 polymer ?
#
loop_
_entity_poly.entity_id
_entity_poly.type
_entity_poly.pdbx_seq_one_letter_code
_entity_poly.pdbx_strand_id
1 'polypeptide(L)'
;MAALTTRRTYAKQVAVCGPTACTRADAANATEVGRLLAAAGATVLCGGGFGVMAAVAEGASRAGGLVIGVRPDIDRDAACQGLSAVLFTNMGEARNAILVRSADAVIVIGGSWGTLSELALARHRGDIPVVSLGGWQILDAAGEPLQATLTAADPAEAVRLAIGSRR
;
A
#
# COMPACT_ATOMS: atom_id res chain seq x y z
N MET A 1 26.06 23.09 -12.65
CA MET A 1 26.03 21.64 -12.94
C MET A 1 24.60 21.16 -12.85
N ALA A 2 23.92 20.98 -13.98
CA ALA A 2 22.54 20.50 -14.01
C ALA A 2 22.47 19.11 -13.36
N ALA A 3 21.66 18.96 -12.31
CA ALA A 3 21.38 17.66 -11.72
C ALA A 3 20.75 16.78 -12.79
N LEU A 4 21.42 15.67 -13.15
CA LEU A 4 20.81 14.63 -13.94
C LEU A 4 19.57 14.14 -13.18
N THR A 5 18.40 14.56 -13.62
CA THR A 5 17.13 13.96 -13.20
C THR A 5 17.11 12.57 -13.84
N THR A 6 17.57 11.56 -13.11
CA THR A 6 17.46 10.15 -13.52
C THR A 6 15.98 9.83 -13.64
N ARG A 7 15.45 9.89 -14.87
CA ARG A 7 14.13 9.34 -15.18
C ARG A 7 14.18 7.84 -14.85
N ARG A 8 13.35 7.42 -13.93
CA ARG A 8 13.15 6.00 -13.64
C ARG A 8 12.77 5.27 -14.93
N THR A 9 13.39 4.12 -15.16
CA THR A 9 13.11 3.23 -16.29
C THR A 9 11.91 2.32 -16.05
N TYR A 10 11.34 2.35 -14.85
CA TYR A 10 10.19 1.55 -14.42
C TYR A 10 9.13 2.43 -13.73
N ALA A 11 7.89 1.93 -13.74
CA ALA A 11 6.74 2.58 -13.10
C ALA A 11 6.96 2.79 -11.60
N LYS A 12 6.32 3.82 -11.03
CA LYS A 12 6.27 3.98 -9.57
C LYS A 12 5.59 2.76 -8.94
N GLN A 13 6.16 2.25 -7.85
CA GLN A 13 5.62 1.14 -7.07
C GLN A 13 4.92 1.70 -5.83
N VAL A 14 3.63 1.43 -5.65
CA VAL A 14 2.86 1.89 -4.49
C VAL A 14 2.40 0.69 -3.69
N ALA A 15 2.84 0.58 -2.44
CA ALA A 15 2.33 -0.45 -1.54
C ALA A 15 0.99 -0.03 -0.95
N VAL A 16 0.01 -0.92 -1.00
CA VAL A 16 -1.30 -0.73 -0.37
C VAL A 16 -1.47 -1.78 0.72
N CYS A 17 -1.60 -1.30 1.95
CA CYS A 17 -1.63 -2.09 3.17
C CYS A 17 -3.00 -1.95 3.84
N GLY A 18 -3.52 -3.05 4.40
CA GLY A 18 -4.80 -3.02 5.10
C GLY A 18 -5.22 -4.40 5.61
N PRO A 19 -6.31 -4.47 6.39
CA PRO A 19 -6.71 -5.68 7.08
C PRO A 19 -7.30 -6.75 6.14
N THR A 20 -7.06 -8.02 6.49
CA THR A 20 -7.75 -9.18 5.90
C THR A 20 -9.26 -9.18 6.20
N ALA A 21 -9.62 -8.84 7.44
CA ALA A 21 -11.00 -8.60 7.84
C ALA A 21 -11.27 -7.09 7.78
N CYS A 22 -11.83 -6.63 6.67
CA CYS A 22 -12.07 -5.20 6.42
C CYS A 22 -13.55 -4.86 6.39
N THR A 23 -13.88 -3.58 6.61
CA THR A 23 -15.26 -3.10 6.45
C THR A 23 -15.63 -2.98 4.97
N ARG A 24 -16.92 -2.80 4.68
CA ARG A 24 -17.37 -2.49 3.31
C ARG A 24 -16.78 -1.17 2.79
N ALA A 25 -16.60 -0.19 3.67
CA ALA A 25 -16.00 1.10 3.32
C ALA A 25 -14.51 0.92 2.97
N ASP A 26 -13.76 0.14 3.76
CA ASP A 26 -12.35 -0.16 3.46
C ASP A 26 -12.20 -0.85 2.10
N ALA A 27 -13.04 -1.85 1.81
CA ALA A 27 -13.02 -2.54 0.53
C ALA A 27 -13.36 -1.62 -0.66
N ALA A 28 -14.38 -0.77 -0.52
CA ALA A 28 -14.75 0.20 -1.56
C ALA A 28 -13.62 1.20 -1.81
N ASN A 29 -13.02 1.73 -0.74
CA ASN A 29 -11.88 2.62 -0.81
C ASN A 29 -10.68 1.95 -1.48
N ALA A 30 -10.33 0.72 -1.07
CA ALA A 30 -9.23 -0.05 -1.64
C ALA A 30 -9.42 -0.35 -3.14
N THR A 31 -10.65 -0.70 -3.54
CA THR A 31 -11.00 -0.92 -4.96
C THR A 31 -10.76 0.34 -5.78
N GLU A 32 -11.24 1.48 -5.30
CA GLU A 32 -11.06 2.75 -6.00
C GLU A 32 -9.60 3.21 -6.02
N VAL A 33 -8.87 3.04 -4.92
CA VAL A 33 -7.41 3.29 -4.87
C VAL A 33 -6.69 2.43 -5.91
N GLY A 34 -6.99 1.14 -5.99
CA GLY A 34 -6.39 0.23 -6.98
C GLY A 34 -6.63 0.70 -8.42
N ARG A 35 -7.89 1.04 -8.74
CA ARG A 35 -8.30 1.54 -10.06
C ARG A 35 -7.55 2.82 -10.43
N LEU A 36 -7.43 3.75 -9.49
CA LEU A 36 -6.76 5.05 -9.69
C LEU A 36 -5.24 4.91 -9.81
N LEU A 37 -4.60 4.03 -9.03
CA LEU A 37 -3.18 3.72 -9.15
C LEU A 37 -2.84 3.14 -10.52
N ALA A 38 -3.66 2.19 -10.99
CA ALA A 38 -3.53 1.60 -12.32
C ALA A 38 -3.68 2.65 -13.43
N ALA A 39 -4.71 3.51 -13.34
CA ALA A 39 -4.92 4.60 -14.29
C ALA A 39 -3.76 5.61 -14.32
N ALA A 40 -3.07 5.78 -13.19
CA ALA A 40 -1.87 6.61 -13.08
C ALA A 40 -0.57 5.91 -13.54
N GLY A 41 -0.66 4.67 -14.04
CA GLY A 41 0.48 3.88 -14.51
C GLY A 41 1.39 3.37 -13.39
N ALA A 42 0.91 3.32 -12.14
CA ALA A 42 1.66 2.78 -11.02
C ALA A 42 1.54 1.25 -10.95
N THR A 43 2.59 0.59 -10.49
CA THR A 43 2.54 -0.82 -10.05
C THR A 43 2.03 -0.87 -8.62
N VAL A 44 1.02 -1.68 -8.37
CA VAL A 44 0.48 -1.92 -7.02
C VAL A 44 1.24 -3.07 -6.37
N LEU A 45 1.77 -2.84 -5.17
CA LEU A 45 2.27 -3.89 -4.29
C LEU A 45 1.26 -4.10 -3.16
N CYS A 46 0.94 -5.33 -2.80
CA CYS A 46 0.10 -5.62 -1.63
C CYS A 46 0.48 -6.97 -1.00
N GLY A 47 -0.09 -7.31 0.16
CA GLY A 47 0.14 -8.62 0.78
C GLY A 47 -0.52 -9.80 0.06
N GLY A 48 -1.35 -9.56 -0.97
CA GLY A 48 -1.93 -10.60 -1.83
C GLY A 48 -2.92 -11.55 -1.15
N GLY A 49 -3.50 -11.16 -0.01
CA GLY A 49 -4.55 -11.92 0.68
C GLY A 49 -5.95 -11.34 0.48
N PHE A 50 -6.86 -11.67 1.39
CA PHE A 50 -8.25 -11.21 1.35
C PHE A 50 -8.41 -9.78 1.89
N GLY A 51 -9.66 -9.28 1.96
CA GLY A 51 -9.97 -7.96 2.49
C GLY A 51 -9.43 -6.83 1.61
N VAL A 52 -8.74 -5.86 2.23
CA VAL A 52 -8.18 -4.70 1.50
C VAL A 52 -7.26 -5.12 0.37
N MET A 53 -6.45 -6.16 0.57
CA MET A 53 -5.49 -6.64 -0.43
C MET A 53 -6.18 -7.21 -1.68
N ALA A 54 -7.28 -7.95 -1.51
CA ALA A 54 -8.07 -8.45 -2.63
C ALA A 54 -8.82 -7.31 -3.34
N ALA A 55 -9.37 -6.37 -2.58
CA ALA A 55 -10.10 -5.23 -3.13
C ALA A 55 -9.19 -4.31 -3.98
N VAL A 56 -7.98 -3.99 -3.51
CA VAL A 56 -7.04 -3.18 -4.30
C VAL A 56 -6.54 -3.93 -5.54
N ALA A 57 -6.31 -5.25 -5.43
CA ALA A 57 -5.91 -6.07 -6.56
C ALA A 57 -7.01 -6.11 -7.63
N GLU A 58 -8.27 -6.28 -7.23
CA GLU A 58 -9.42 -6.27 -8.13
C GLU A 58 -9.56 -4.92 -8.85
N GLY A 59 -9.52 -3.81 -8.11
CA GLY A 59 -9.63 -2.47 -8.68
C GLY A 59 -8.53 -2.15 -9.68
N ALA A 60 -7.28 -2.51 -9.35
CA ALA A 60 -6.13 -2.29 -10.23
C ALA A 60 -6.16 -3.21 -11.46
N SER A 61 -6.43 -4.50 -11.26
CA SER A 61 -6.50 -5.51 -12.33
C SER A 61 -7.57 -5.16 -13.37
N ARG A 62 -8.77 -4.78 -12.93
CA ARG A 62 -9.86 -4.37 -13.84
C ARG A 62 -9.56 -3.11 -14.64
N ALA A 63 -8.65 -2.27 -14.16
CA ALA A 63 -8.15 -1.10 -14.87
C ALA A 63 -6.90 -1.41 -15.73
N GLY A 64 -6.49 -2.68 -15.86
CA GLY A 64 -5.31 -3.09 -16.63
C GLY A 64 -3.98 -2.80 -15.94
N GLY A 65 -3.99 -2.58 -14.62
CA GLY A 65 -2.80 -2.30 -13.82
C GLY A 65 -2.00 -3.56 -13.47
N LEU A 66 -0.71 -3.37 -13.17
CA LEU A 66 0.17 -4.42 -12.67
C LEU A 66 0.06 -4.52 -11.14
N VAL A 67 -0.26 -5.72 -10.63
CA VAL A 67 -0.41 -5.97 -9.19
C VAL A 67 0.52 -7.10 -8.76
N ILE A 68 1.34 -6.86 -7.74
CA ILE A 68 2.28 -7.83 -7.19
C ILE A 68 1.91 -8.15 -5.73
N GLY A 69 1.61 -9.41 -5.45
CA GLY A 69 1.35 -9.90 -4.09
C GLY A 69 2.64 -10.36 -3.40
N VAL A 70 2.91 -9.89 -2.19
CA VAL A 70 4.04 -10.31 -1.34
C VAL A 70 3.50 -11.15 -0.19
N ARG A 71 3.51 -12.47 -0.36
CA ARG A 71 2.85 -13.41 0.56
C ARG A 71 3.73 -13.73 1.78
N PRO A 72 3.10 -13.92 2.95
CA PRO A 72 3.75 -14.34 4.18
C PRO A 72 4.23 -15.79 4.19
N ASP A 73 3.57 -16.61 3.38
CA ASP A 73 3.56 -18.07 3.40
C ASP A 73 3.86 -18.60 1.99
N ILE A 74 3.72 -19.92 1.83
CA ILE A 74 3.83 -20.63 0.55
C ILE A 74 2.47 -21.18 0.07
N ASP A 75 1.38 -20.82 0.76
CA ASP A 75 0.04 -21.27 0.43
C ASP A 75 -0.49 -20.51 -0.79
N ARG A 76 -0.57 -21.22 -1.91
CA ARG A 76 -1.01 -20.66 -3.20
C ARG A 76 -2.51 -20.43 -3.25
N ASP A 77 -3.29 -21.16 -2.47
CA ASP A 77 -4.75 -21.06 -2.45
C ASP A 77 -5.22 -19.85 -1.64
N ALA A 78 -4.36 -19.35 -0.74
CA ALA A 78 -4.60 -18.13 0.02
C ALA A 78 -4.30 -16.84 -0.76
N ALA A 79 -3.83 -16.93 -2.01
CA ALA A 79 -3.59 -15.78 -2.87
C ALA A 79 -4.91 -15.28 -3.51
N CYS A 80 -5.17 -13.98 -3.43
CA CYS A 80 -6.37 -13.40 -4.04
C CYS A 80 -6.27 -13.34 -5.58
N GLN A 81 -7.43 -13.23 -6.23
CA GLN A 81 -7.51 -12.99 -7.67
C GLN A 81 -7.06 -11.56 -8.03
N GLY A 82 -6.70 -11.35 -9.29
CA GLY A 82 -6.25 -10.04 -9.80
C GLY A 82 -4.76 -9.74 -9.61
N LEU A 83 -3.99 -10.64 -8.99
CA LEU A 83 -2.54 -10.54 -8.91
C LEU A 83 -1.88 -10.91 -10.24
N SER A 84 -0.98 -10.07 -10.75
CA SER A 84 -0.19 -10.33 -11.95
C SER A 84 1.04 -11.20 -11.65
N ALA A 85 1.58 -11.09 -10.44
CA ALA A 85 2.67 -11.92 -9.94
C ALA A 85 2.58 -12.06 -8.42
N VAL A 86 3.16 -13.14 -7.88
CA VAL A 86 3.17 -13.41 -6.44
C VAL A 86 4.55 -13.84 -5.99
N LEU A 87 5.06 -13.19 -4.93
CA LEU A 87 6.27 -13.58 -4.22
C LEU A 87 5.85 -14.34 -2.96
N PHE A 88 6.02 -15.66 -2.96
CA PHE A 88 5.84 -16.52 -1.79
C PHE A 88 7.12 -16.53 -0.97
N THR A 89 7.16 -15.78 0.13
CA THR A 89 8.41 -15.53 0.86
C THR A 89 8.70 -16.58 1.93
N ASN A 90 7.67 -17.21 2.49
CA ASN A 90 7.77 -18.03 3.70
C ASN A 90 8.45 -17.34 4.90
N MET A 91 8.38 -16.00 4.96
CA MET A 91 9.12 -15.22 5.96
C MET A 91 8.29 -14.87 7.20
N GLY A 92 7.02 -15.25 7.26
CA GLY A 92 6.13 -14.65 8.26
C GLY A 92 6.21 -13.12 8.15
N GLU A 93 5.96 -12.40 9.24
CA GLU A 93 5.79 -10.94 9.31
C GLU A 93 7.01 -10.16 8.80
N ALA A 94 8.18 -10.79 8.75
CA ALA A 94 9.36 -10.19 8.15
C ALA A 94 9.17 -9.83 6.66
N ARG A 95 8.20 -10.43 5.95
CA ARG A 95 7.83 -10.07 4.57
C ARG A 95 7.40 -8.61 4.42
N ASN A 96 6.89 -7.99 5.49
CA ASN A 96 6.46 -6.59 5.49
C ASN A 96 7.63 -5.66 5.13
N ALA A 97 8.86 -6.03 5.50
CA ALA A 97 10.06 -5.28 5.12
C ALA A 97 10.28 -5.30 3.60
N ILE A 98 10.07 -6.43 2.92
CA ILE A 98 10.17 -6.54 1.46
C ILE A 98 9.12 -5.63 0.80
N LEU A 99 7.86 -5.73 1.24
CA LEU A 99 6.76 -4.92 0.71
C LEU A 99 7.05 -3.42 0.85
N VAL A 100 7.37 -2.97 2.06
CA VAL A 100 7.57 -1.56 2.38
C VAL A 100 8.86 -1.00 1.79
N ARG A 101 9.95 -1.77 1.76
CA ARG A 101 11.26 -1.31 1.22
C ARG A 101 11.28 -1.28 -0.30
N SER A 102 10.41 -2.05 -0.97
CA SER A 102 10.26 -2.01 -2.42
C SER A 102 9.41 -0.82 -2.89
N ALA A 103 8.58 -0.25 -2.02
CA ALA A 103 7.64 0.79 -2.41
C ALA A 103 8.27 2.18 -2.58
N ASP A 104 7.66 3.01 -3.42
CA ASP A 104 7.95 4.43 -3.56
C ASP A 104 7.02 5.31 -2.74
N ALA A 105 5.89 4.74 -2.33
CA ALA A 105 4.86 5.32 -1.48
C ALA A 105 4.09 4.18 -0.81
N VAL A 106 3.55 4.43 0.37
CA VAL A 106 2.66 3.49 1.07
C VAL A 106 1.31 4.14 1.30
N ILE A 107 0.23 3.46 0.94
CA ILE A 107 -1.15 3.82 1.30
C ILE A 107 -1.65 2.77 2.28
N VAL A 108 -2.10 3.24 3.44
CA VAL A 108 -2.66 2.42 4.51
C VAL A 108 -4.16 2.65 4.56
N ILE A 109 -4.95 1.58 4.46
CA ILE A 109 -6.42 1.62 4.48
C ILE A 109 -6.93 0.79 5.66
N GLY A 110 -7.80 1.39 6.47
CA GLY A 110 -8.36 0.73 7.66
C GLY A 110 -7.31 0.42 8.73
N GLY A 111 -7.60 -0.54 9.61
CA GLY A 111 -6.72 -0.84 10.75
C GLY A 111 -6.72 -2.29 11.21
N SER A 112 -5.53 -2.88 11.30
CA SER A 112 -5.22 -4.10 12.06
C SER A 112 -3.79 -4.04 12.59
N TRP A 113 -3.39 -5.02 13.40
CA TRP A 113 -2.00 -5.13 13.88
C TRP A 113 -0.98 -5.33 12.75
N GLY A 114 -1.31 -6.14 11.75
CA GLY A 114 -0.44 -6.31 10.57
C GLY A 114 -0.27 -5.01 9.80
N THR A 115 -1.39 -4.30 9.59
CA THR A 115 -1.42 -2.98 8.95
C THR A 115 -0.60 -1.93 9.73
N LEU A 116 -0.68 -1.95 11.07
CA LEU A 116 0.10 -1.06 11.93
C LEU A 116 1.61 -1.38 11.86
N SER A 117 1.97 -2.67 11.76
CA SER A 117 3.37 -3.09 11.55
C SER A 117 3.94 -2.53 10.25
N GLU A 118 3.19 -2.60 9.15
CA GLU A 118 3.59 -2.05 7.84
C GLU A 118 3.71 -0.53 7.88
N LEU A 119 2.75 0.16 8.53
CA LEU A 119 2.79 1.61 8.75
C LEU A 119 4.05 2.01 9.54
N ALA A 120 4.33 1.32 10.66
CA ALA A 120 5.49 1.61 11.49
C ALA A 120 6.80 1.42 10.72
N LEU A 121 6.92 0.35 9.93
CA LEU A 121 8.07 0.11 9.05
C LEU A 121 8.22 1.22 8.00
N ALA A 122 7.13 1.63 7.37
CA ALA A 122 7.14 2.70 6.37
C ALA A 122 7.54 4.05 6.96
N ARG A 123 7.02 4.35 8.16
CA ARG A 123 7.35 5.59 8.87
C ARG A 123 8.79 5.61 9.38
N HIS A 124 9.29 4.46 9.85
CA HIS A 124 10.70 4.31 10.23
C HIS A 124 11.64 4.46 9.03
N ARG A 125 11.23 3.96 7.86
CA ARG A 125 11.98 4.15 6.61
C ARG A 125 12.17 5.63 6.27
N GLY A 126 11.15 6.47 6.46
CA GLY A 126 11.27 7.93 6.55
C GLY A 126 11.60 8.71 5.27
N ASP A 127 11.76 8.04 4.14
CA ASP A 127 12.21 8.63 2.88
C ASP A 127 11.13 8.60 1.76
N ILE A 128 9.96 8.04 2.05
CA ILE A 128 8.81 7.93 1.14
C ILE A 128 7.52 8.47 1.78
N PRO A 129 6.56 8.95 0.99
CA PRO A 129 5.25 9.31 1.50
C PRO A 129 4.53 8.08 2.07
N VAL A 130 3.95 8.26 3.26
CA VAL A 130 3.07 7.29 3.91
C VAL A 130 1.72 7.99 4.09
N VAL A 131 0.69 7.44 3.48
CA VAL A 131 -0.65 8.03 3.41
C VAL A 131 -1.63 7.12 4.15
N SER A 132 -2.45 7.67 5.03
CA SER A 132 -3.54 6.95 5.70
C SER A 132 -4.88 7.39 5.13
N LEU A 133 -5.70 6.41 4.75
CA LEU A 133 -7.10 6.57 4.36
C LEU A 133 -7.96 5.84 5.40
N GLY A 134 -8.43 6.61 6.39
CA GLY A 134 -9.05 6.06 7.60
C GLY A 134 -8.05 5.28 8.48
N GLY A 135 -8.58 4.43 9.36
CA GLY A 135 -7.78 3.53 10.19
C GLY A 135 -7.29 4.13 11.51
N TRP A 136 -6.03 3.89 11.84
CA TRP A 136 -5.43 4.24 13.12
C TRP A 136 -5.08 5.73 13.22
N GLN A 137 -5.37 6.31 14.39
CA GLN A 137 -4.74 7.53 14.87
C GLN A 137 -3.70 7.14 15.91
N ILE A 138 -2.43 7.52 15.68
CA ILE A 138 -1.34 7.25 16.61
C ILE A 138 -1.23 8.44 17.55
N LEU A 139 -1.24 8.19 18.85
CA LEU A 139 -1.06 9.20 19.88
C LEU A 139 0.31 9.05 20.52
N ASP A 140 0.91 10.15 20.96
CA ASP A 140 2.11 10.14 21.78
C ASP A 140 1.81 9.84 23.26
N ALA A 141 2.83 9.90 24.11
CA ALA A 141 2.69 9.63 25.55
C ALA A 141 1.83 10.67 26.29
N ALA A 142 1.62 11.86 25.72
CA ALA A 142 0.76 12.90 26.26
C ALA A 142 -0.70 12.76 25.75
N GLY A 143 -0.96 11.81 24.85
CA GLY A 143 -2.27 11.64 24.21
C GLY A 143 -2.47 12.54 22.99
N GLU A 144 -1.41 13.24 22.55
CA GLU A 144 -1.49 14.13 21.40
C GLU A 144 -1.32 13.35 20.09
N PRO A 145 -2.06 13.70 19.02
CA PRO A 145 -1.92 13.03 17.73
C PRO A 145 -0.50 13.16 17.16
N LEU A 146 0.17 12.02 16.98
CA LEU A 146 1.43 11.95 16.27
C LEU A 146 1.14 11.97 14.76
N GLN A 147 1.66 12.98 14.05
CA GLN A 147 1.58 13.05 12.59
C GLN A 147 2.52 12.03 11.94
N ALA A 148 2.11 10.75 12.00
CA ALA A 148 2.86 9.62 11.46
C ALA A 148 2.68 9.48 9.95
N THR A 149 1.56 9.96 9.39
CA THR A 149 1.20 9.81 7.98
C THR A 149 0.55 11.09 7.45
N LEU A 150 0.46 11.20 6.12
CA LEU A 150 -0.42 12.14 5.45
C LEU A 150 -1.85 11.57 5.50
N THR A 151 -2.82 12.31 6.04
CA THR A 151 -4.21 11.85 6.07
C THR A 151 -4.91 12.24 4.78
N ALA A 152 -5.56 11.26 4.13
CA ALA A 152 -6.39 11.48 2.96
C ALA A 152 -7.88 11.37 3.34
N ALA A 153 -8.71 12.27 2.81
CA ALA A 153 -10.16 12.25 3.01
C ALA A 153 -10.85 11.18 2.12
N ASP A 154 -10.27 10.85 0.98
CA ASP A 154 -10.85 9.94 -0.01
C ASP A 154 -9.77 9.20 -0.83
N PRO A 155 -10.16 8.18 -1.63
CA PRO A 155 -9.23 7.44 -2.49
C PRO A 155 -8.43 8.30 -3.47
N ALA A 156 -9.02 9.34 -4.05
CA ALA A 156 -8.38 10.19 -5.06
C ALA A 156 -7.28 11.06 -4.44
N GLU A 157 -7.55 11.63 -3.27
CA GLU A 157 -6.55 12.31 -2.47
C GLU A 157 -5.44 11.36 -2.04
N ALA A 158 -5.77 10.14 -1.61
CA ALA A 158 -4.75 9.17 -1.19
C ALA A 158 -3.75 8.87 -2.31
N VAL A 159 -4.25 8.64 -3.53
CA VAL A 159 -3.43 8.40 -4.71
C VAL A 159 -2.63 9.64 -5.13
N ARG A 160 -3.26 10.83 -5.10
CA ARG A 160 -2.57 12.10 -5.40
C ARG A 160 -1.41 12.36 -4.44
N LEU A 161 -1.59 12.12 -3.14
CA LEU A 161 -0.52 12.29 -2.13
C LEU A 161 0.60 11.28 -2.33
N ALA A 162 0.27 10.02 -2.61
CA ALA A 162 1.24 8.95 -2.85
C ALA A 162 2.08 9.21 -4.13
N ILE A 163 1.45 9.59 -5.24
CA ILE A 163 2.13 9.76 -6.54
C ILE A 163 2.72 11.16 -6.70
N GLY A 164 2.04 12.20 -6.20
CA GLY A 164 2.38 13.61 -6.40
C GLY A 164 3.59 14.09 -5.61
N SER A 165 4.01 13.33 -4.59
CA SER A 165 5.24 13.60 -3.85
C SER A 165 6.46 13.42 -4.78
N ARG A 166 7.02 14.54 -5.26
CA ARG A 166 8.30 14.57 -5.99
C ARG A 166 9.44 14.52 -4.98
N ARG A 167 10.44 13.69 -5.26
CA ARG A 167 11.84 14.02 -4.97
C ARG A 167 12.42 14.67 -6.22
#